data_AF-A0A0G1I4S2-F1
#
_entry.id   AF-A0A0G1I4S2-F1
#
_cell.length_a   1.000
_cell.length_b   1.000
_cell.length_c   1.000
_cell.angle_alpha   90.00
_cell.angle_beta   90.00
_cell.angle_gamma   90.00
#
_symmetry.space_group_name_H-M   'P 1'
#
loop_
_entity.id
_entity.type
_entity.pdbx_description
1 polymer ?
#
loop_
_entity_poly.entity_id
_entity_poly.type
_entity_poly.pdbx_seq_one_letter_code
_entity_poly.pdbx_strand_id
1 'polypeptide(L)'
;MVSKKKQEEKPEGTVNIPRELPMTNDLDGYIHLTDKYLWIKFSDEEEELQYRINGPELIRKFRTFRELIRPCKGVKFLHNEVWLGGVRMLVIELHRPDKDNFRALVNYEDFRQVLYDFEAAKVVGY
;
A
#
# COMPACT_ATOMS: atom_id res chain seq x y z
N MET A 1 -34.37 11.13 -3.08
CA MET A 1 -33.57 10.96 -1.84
C MET A 1 -32.11 10.80 -2.28
N VAL A 2 -31.27 11.78 -1.96
CA VAL A 2 -29.86 11.81 -2.37
C VAL A 2 -29.08 11.00 -1.35
N SER A 3 -28.62 9.81 -1.75
CA SER A 3 -27.68 9.02 -0.95
C SER A 3 -26.38 9.81 -0.82
N LYS A 4 -26.13 10.32 0.39
CA LYS A 4 -24.88 10.96 0.76
C LYS A 4 -23.77 9.91 0.63
N LYS A 5 -22.90 10.06 -0.38
CA LYS A 5 -21.56 9.47 -0.39
C LYS A 5 -20.89 9.86 0.92
N LYS A 6 -20.65 8.89 1.79
CA LYS A 6 -19.82 9.05 2.97
C LYS A 6 -18.39 9.14 2.45
N GLN A 7 -17.95 10.35 2.15
CA GLN A 7 -16.54 10.66 2.00
C GLN A 7 -15.94 10.35 3.37
N GLU A 8 -15.24 9.22 3.49
CA GLU A 8 -14.40 8.98 4.66
C GLU A 8 -13.34 10.08 4.68
N GLU A 9 -13.49 11.00 5.64
CA GLU A 9 -12.47 12.01 5.92
C GLU A 9 -11.16 11.28 6.20
N LYS A 10 -10.14 11.54 5.36
CA LYS A 10 -8.78 11.09 5.63
C LYS A 10 -8.42 11.57 7.04
N PRO A 11 -8.00 10.67 7.95
CA PRO A 11 -7.83 11.02 9.35
C PRO A 11 -6.85 12.19 9.53
N GLU A 12 -7.30 13.23 10.24
CA GLU A 12 -6.51 14.42 10.54
C GLU A 12 -5.15 14.04 11.17
N GLY A 13 -4.07 14.71 10.74
CA GLY A 13 -2.71 14.43 11.23
C GLY A 13 -2.06 13.17 10.64
N THR A 14 -2.48 12.75 9.45
CA THR A 14 -1.80 11.72 8.66
C THR A 14 -0.96 12.39 7.58
N VAL A 15 0.34 12.08 7.50
CA VAL A 15 1.18 12.57 6.40
C VAL A 15 0.78 11.78 5.16
N ASN A 16 -0.01 12.43 4.29
CA ASN A 16 -0.39 11.84 3.01
C ASN A 16 0.83 11.81 2.10
N ILE A 17 1.17 10.63 1.58
CA ILE A 17 2.16 10.52 0.50
C ILE A 17 1.43 10.75 -0.81
N PRO A 18 1.76 11.75 -1.63
CA PRO A 18 0.94 12.15 -2.79
C PRO A 18 0.95 11.15 -3.95
N ARG A 19 1.49 9.94 -3.78
CA ARG A 19 1.75 9.01 -4.88
C ARG A 19 0.89 7.76 -4.75
N GLU A 20 0.03 7.57 -5.73
CA GLU A 20 -0.68 6.32 -5.97
C GLU A 20 0.24 5.38 -6.75
N LEU A 21 0.30 4.12 -6.33
CA LEU A 21 1.10 3.09 -6.96
C LEU A 21 0.16 2.17 -7.73
N PRO A 22 0.20 2.18 -9.07
CA PRO A 22 -0.67 1.32 -9.85
C PRO A 22 -0.34 -0.15 -9.58
N MET A 23 -1.38 -0.96 -9.49
CA MET A 23 -1.27 -2.40 -9.41
C MET A 23 -1.17 -2.99 -10.82
N THR A 24 -0.36 -4.02 -10.99
CA THR A 24 -0.21 -4.77 -12.23
C THR A 24 -0.67 -6.21 -11.98
N ASN A 25 -1.97 -6.38 -11.78
CA ASN A 25 -2.63 -7.68 -11.57
C ASN A 25 -3.98 -7.71 -12.30
N ASP A 26 -4.65 -8.87 -12.30
CA ASP A 26 -5.92 -9.07 -13.03
C ASP A 26 -7.08 -8.16 -12.59
N LEU A 27 -6.97 -7.48 -11.45
CA LEU A 27 -8.04 -6.66 -10.87
C LEU A 27 -7.91 -5.18 -11.26
N ASP A 28 -6.74 -4.74 -11.75
CA ASP A 28 -6.36 -3.34 -11.98
C ASP A 28 -6.66 -2.41 -10.77
N GLY A 29 -6.00 -1.25 -10.69
CA GLY A 29 -6.23 -0.27 -9.63
C GLY A 29 -4.95 0.28 -9.04
N TYR A 30 -5.01 0.77 -7.80
CA TYR A 30 -3.86 1.37 -7.13
C TYR A 30 -3.82 1.06 -5.63
N ILE A 31 -2.61 1.17 -5.07
CA ILE A 31 -2.42 1.27 -3.63
C ILE A 31 -1.93 2.68 -3.27
N HIS A 32 -2.24 3.09 -2.05
CA HIS A 32 -1.79 4.34 -1.49
C HIS A 32 -1.34 4.13 -0.04
N LEU A 33 -0.18 4.66 0.33
CA LEU A 33 0.39 4.51 1.67
C LEU A 33 0.45 5.85 2.42
N THR A 34 0.36 5.74 3.74
CA THR A 34 0.61 6.81 4.72
C THR A 34 1.41 6.23 5.89
N ASP A 35 1.68 6.98 6.98
CA ASP A 35 2.29 6.36 8.17
C ASP A 35 1.40 5.32 8.81
N LYS A 36 0.10 5.53 8.70
CA LYS A 36 -0.87 4.87 9.56
C LYS A 36 -1.74 3.89 8.79
N TYR A 37 -1.82 4.05 7.47
CA TYR A 37 -2.74 3.32 6.62
C TYR A 37 -2.13 2.94 5.28
N LEU A 38 -2.49 1.74 4.82
CA LEU A 38 -2.41 1.28 3.45
C LEU A 38 -3.85 1.24 2.91
N TRP A 39 -4.09 1.97 1.83
CA TRP A 39 -5.35 1.97 1.10
C TRP A 39 -5.18 1.22 -0.21
N ILE A 40 -6.22 0.51 -0.62
CA ILE A 40 -6.22 -0.28 -1.85
C ILE A 40 -7.54 -0.06 -2.55
N LYS A 41 -7.45 0.44 -3.78
CA LYS A 41 -8.59 0.71 -4.64
C LYS A 41 -8.51 -0.19 -5.86
N PHE A 42 -9.53 -1.01 -6.06
CA PHE A 42 -9.69 -1.76 -7.30
C PHE A 42 -10.44 -0.93 -8.33
N SER A 43 -10.13 -1.15 -9.60
CA SER A 43 -10.77 -0.41 -10.69
C SER A 43 -12.23 -0.80 -10.90
N ASP A 44 -12.60 -2.04 -10.57
CA ASP A 44 -13.93 -2.62 -10.75
C ASP A 44 -14.82 -2.53 -9.50
N GLU A 45 -14.24 -2.29 -8.32
CA GLU A 45 -14.98 -2.16 -7.06
C GLU A 45 -15.16 -0.67 -6.67
N GLU A 46 -16.36 -0.29 -6.21
CA GLU A 46 -16.57 1.04 -5.62
C GLU A 46 -15.91 1.17 -4.22
N GLU A 47 -15.71 0.06 -3.52
CA GLU A 47 -15.11 0.04 -2.19
C GLU A 47 -13.59 0.27 -2.25
N GLU A 48 -13.07 1.02 -1.27
CA GLU A 48 -11.63 1.15 -1.03
C GLU A 48 -11.32 0.41 0.27
N LEU A 49 -10.36 -0.49 0.25
CA LEU A 49 -9.93 -1.19 1.45
C LEU A 49 -8.94 -0.33 2.23
N GLN A 50 -9.15 -0.22 3.54
CA GLN A 50 -8.24 0.45 4.44
C GLN A 50 -7.62 -0.54 5.44
N TYR A 51 -6.29 -0.57 5.50
CA TYR A 51 -5.54 -1.36 6.46
C TYR A 51 -4.67 -0.47 7.34
N ARG A 52 -4.82 -0.59 8.66
CA ARG A 52 -3.94 0.14 9.60
C ARG A 52 -2.56 -0.50 9.64
N ILE A 53 -1.53 0.30 9.38
CA ILE A 53 -0.12 -0.12 9.35
C ILE A 53 0.74 0.72 10.30
N ASN A 54 1.96 0.27 10.56
CA ASN A 54 3.01 1.05 11.19
C ASN A 54 4.07 1.43 10.14
N GLY A 55 3.89 2.58 9.49
CA GLY A 55 4.76 3.09 8.42
C GLY A 55 6.23 3.19 8.80
N PRO A 56 6.60 3.79 9.95
CA PRO A 56 8.00 3.82 10.41
C PRO A 56 8.63 2.43 10.54
N GLU A 57 7.89 1.47 11.09
CA GLU A 57 8.38 0.09 11.21
C GLU A 57 8.47 -0.59 9.84
N LEU A 58 7.49 -0.36 8.96
CA LEU A 58 7.49 -0.84 7.58
C LEU A 58 8.73 -0.34 6.84
N ILE A 59 9.05 0.96 6.91
CA ILE A 59 10.25 1.55 6.28
C ILE A 59 11.52 0.94 6.85
N ARG A 60 11.62 0.83 8.18
CA ARG A 60 12.79 0.24 8.84
C ARG A 60 13.01 -1.20 8.37
N LYS A 61 11.95 -2.01 8.33
CA LYS A 61 12.01 -3.39 7.85
C LYS A 61 12.26 -3.46 6.34
N PHE A 62 11.76 -2.50 5.57
CA PHE A 62 11.94 -2.44 4.11
C PHE A 62 13.38 -2.08 3.71
N ARG A 63 14.09 -1.31 4.53
CA ARG A 63 15.54 -1.07 4.33
C ARG A 63 16.38 -2.32 4.48
N THR A 64 16.01 -3.19 5.41
CA THR A 64 16.71 -4.45 5.69
C THR A 64 16.11 -5.64 4.94
N PHE A 65 15.20 -5.39 3.99
CA PHE A 65 14.21 -6.34 3.45
C PHE A 65 14.84 -7.57 2.80
N ARG A 66 15.17 -8.55 3.63
CA ARG A 66 15.63 -9.90 3.27
C ARG A 66 14.54 -10.95 3.44
N GLU A 67 13.41 -10.57 4.05
CA GLU A 67 12.35 -11.47 4.50
C GLU A 67 10.96 -10.84 4.37
N LEU A 68 9.93 -11.68 4.49
CA LEU A 68 8.53 -11.29 4.52
C LEU A 68 8.24 -10.20 5.58
N ILE A 69 7.61 -9.08 5.19
CA ILE A 69 7.09 -8.07 6.13
C ILE A 69 5.59 -8.26 6.32
N ARG A 70 5.15 -8.31 7.58
CA ARG A 70 3.74 -8.31 7.96
C ARG A 70 3.41 -6.99 8.67
N PRO A 71 2.91 -5.97 7.95
CA PRO A 71 2.64 -4.65 8.53
C PRO A 71 1.42 -4.68 9.47
N CYS A 72 0.47 -5.60 9.25
CA CYS A 72 -0.73 -5.78 10.05
C CYS A 72 -1.39 -7.13 9.77
N LYS A 73 -2.48 -7.44 10.49
CA LYS A 73 -3.29 -8.63 10.21
C LYS A 73 -3.89 -8.50 8.80
N GLY A 74 -3.72 -9.55 7.99
CA GLY A 74 -4.30 -9.65 6.66
C GLY A 74 -3.53 -8.95 5.53
N VAL A 75 -2.36 -8.34 5.81
CA VAL A 75 -1.48 -7.78 4.77
C VAL A 75 -0.09 -8.37 4.93
N LYS A 76 0.56 -8.74 3.82
CA LYS A 76 1.92 -9.27 3.79
C LYS A 76 2.67 -8.73 2.56
N PHE A 77 3.87 -8.20 2.75
CA PHE A 77 4.78 -7.86 1.66
C PHE A 77 5.81 -8.98 1.50
N LEU A 78 5.77 -9.67 0.36
CA LEU A 78 6.68 -10.76 0.06
C LEU A 78 7.91 -10.22 -0.68
N HIS A 79 9.09 -10.56 -0.17
CA HIS A 79 10.34 -10.35 -0.88
C HIS A 79 10.58 -11.50 -1.86
N ASN A 80 9.81 -11.54 -2.93
CA ASN A 80 10.01 -12.49 -4.02
C ASN A 80 10.62 -11.77 -5.22
N GLU A 81 11.52 -12.43 -5.95
CA GLU A 81 12.00 -11.93 -7.24
C GLU A 81 10.96 -12.20 -8.32
N VAL A 82 9.88 -11.41 -8.32
CA VAL A 82 8.92 -11.38 -9.41
C VAL A 82 9.35 -10.31 -10.40
N TRP A 83 9.52 -10.70 -11.66
CA TRP A 83 9.88 -9.80 -12.75
C TRP A 83 8.78 -9.82 -13.81
N LEU A 84 8.27 -8.66 -14.19
CA LEU A 84 7.30 -8.50 -15.27
C LEU A 84 7.84 -7.50 -16.28
N GLY A 85 8.04 -7.92 -17.53
CA GLY A 85 8.57 -7.04 -18.58
C GLY A 85 9.93 -6.41 -18.25
N GLY A 86 10.77 -7.08 -17.45
CA GLY A 86 12.05 -6.54 -16.98
C GLY A 86 11.95 -5.61 -15.77
N VAL A 87 10.75 -5.38 -15.23
CA VAL A 87 10.52 -4.59 -14.03
C VAL A 87 10.41 -5.51 -12.82
N ARG A 88 11.13 -5.18 -11.74
CA ARG A 88 11.03 -5.88 -10.46
C ARG A 88 9.74 -5.48 -9.76
N MET A 89 8.96 -6.48 -9.34
CA MET A 89 7.66 -6.29 -8.70
C MET A 89 7.73 -6.66 -7.22
N LEU A 90 7.10 -5.84 -6.38
CA LEU A 90 6.78 -6.15 -5.00
C LEU A 90 5.43 -6.87 -4.96
N VAL A 91 5.39 -8.03 -4.32
CA VAL A 91 4.14 -8.77 -4.11
C VAL A 91 3.53 -8.41 -2.77
N ILE A 92 2.28 -7.98 -2.77
CA ILE A 92 1.49 -7.69 -1.58
C ILE A 92 0.35 -8.70 -1.51
N GLU A 93 0.42 -9.63 -0.57
CA GLU A 93 -0.63 -10.62 -0.32
C GLU A 93 -1.62 -10.08 0.71
N LEU A 94 -2.89 -10.13 0.35
CA LEU A 94 -3.99 -9.50 1.06
C LEU A 94 -5.06 -10.53 1.36
N HIS A 95 -5.41 -10.62 2.63
CA HIS A 95 -6.41 -11.55 3.14
C HIS A 95 -7.70 -10.78 3.42
N ARG A 96 -8.73 -11.04 2.61
CA ARG A 96 -10.10 -10.61 2.90
C ARG A 96 -10.79 -11.73 3.68
N PRO A 97 -11.52 -11.44 4.78
CA PRO A 97 -12.25 -12.47 5.51
C PRO A 97 -13.33 -13.16 4.66
N ASP A 98 -13.91 -12.41 3.72
CA ASP A 98 -15.12 -12.80 2.98
C ASP A 98 -14.86 -13.11 1.49
N LYS A 99 -13.60 -13.06 1.05
CA LYS A 99 -13.19 -13.34 -0.34
C LYS A 99 -11.87 -14.11 -0.37
N ASP A 100 -11.56 -14.71 -1.50
CA ASP A 100 -10.26 -15.36 -1.72
C ASP A 100 -9.11 -14.37 -1.50
N ASN A 101 -7.99 -14.92 -1.01
CA ASN A 101 -6.75 -14.17 -0.87
C ASN A 101 -6.29 -13.72 -2.25
N PHE A 102 -5.90 -12.46 -2.36
CA PHE A 102 -5.40 -11.92 -3.62
C PHE A 102 -4.01 -11.33 -3.45
N ARG A 103 -3.32 -11.17 -4.58
CA ARG A 103 -1.98 -10.61 -4.64
C ARG A 103 -2.00 -9.37 -5.52
N ALA A 104 -1.55 -8.26 -4.96
CA ALA A 104 -1.22 -7.07 -5.71
C ALA A 104 0.26 -7.11 -6.09
N LEU A 105 0.57 -6.75 -7.35
CA LEU A 105 1.93 -6.53 -7.81
C LEU A 105 2.09 -5.04 -8.03
N VAL A 106 3.10 -4.45 -7.41
CA VAL A 106 3.45 -3.04 -7.63
C VAL A 106 4.91 -2.93 -7.99
N ASN A 107 5.28 -1.93 -8.78
CA ASN A 107 6.69 -1.71 -9.11
C ASN A 107 7.49 -1.51 -7.81
N TYR A 108 8.53 -2.33 -7.63
CA TYR A 108 9.34 -2.34 -6.42
C TYR A 108 10.05 -1.00 -6.22
N GLU A 109 10.60 -0.39 -7.28
CA GLU A 109 11.34 0.88 -7.17
C GLU A 109 10.39 2.05 -6.90
N ASP A 110 9.19 2.07 -7.49
CA ASP A 110 8.19 3.10 -7.17
C ASP A 110 7.72 2.97 -5.71
N PHE A 111 7.47 1.75 -5.23
CA PHE A 111 7.13 1.50 -3.84
C PHE A 111 8.25 1.94 -2.88
N ARG A 112 9.50 1.62 -3.23
CA ARG A 112 10.67 2.04 -2.47
C ARG A 112 10.79 3.56 -2.42
N GLN A 113 10.53 4.25 -3.53
CA GLN A 113 10.54 5.71 -3.57
C GLN A 113 9.47 6.31 -2.65
N VAL A 114 8.25 5.76 -2.66
CA VAL A 114 7.17 6.16 -1.73
C VAL A 114 7.60 6.06 -0.27
N LEU A 115 8.30 4.99 0.10
CA LEU A 115 8.82 4.84 1.47
C LEU A 115 9.91 5.86 1.81
N TYR A 116 10.76 6.27 0.86
CA TYR A 116 11.76 7.31 1.07
C TYR A 116 11.13 8.70 1.16
N ASP A 117 10.17 9.01 0.31
CA ASP A 117 9.44 10.28 0.33
C ASP A 117 8.74 10.48 1.68
N PHE A 118 8.19 9.40 2.24
CA PHE A 118 7.61 9.39 3.58
C PHE A 118 8.61 9.77 4.67
N GLU A 119 9.79 9.19 4.63
CA GLU A 119 10.84 9.46 5.60
C GLU A 119 11.36 10.90 5.49
N ALA A 120 11.54 11.40 4.27
CA ALA A 120 11.93 12.78 4.02
C ALA A 120 10.86 13.78 4.51
N ALA A 121 9.57 13.51 4.24
CA ALA A 121 8.48 14.36 4.70
C ALA A 121 8.42 14.48 6.23
N LYS A 122 8.78 13.43 6.96
CA LYS A 122 8.89 13.46 8.43
C LYS A 122 10.05 14.29 8.95
N VAL A 123 11.14 14.41 8.19
CA VAL A 123 12.29 15.22 8.57
C VAL A 123 12.03 16.72 8.35
N VAL A 124 11.12 17.07 7.44
CA VAL A 124 10.80 18.47 7.08
C VAL A 124 9.60 19.04 7.86
N GLY A 125 8.83 18.19 8.55
CA GLY A 125 7.69 18.62 9.39
C GLY A 125 8.13 19.35 10.65
N TYR A 126 8.00 20.67 10.64
CA TYR A 126 8.09 21.60 11.78
C TYR A 126 7.04 21.33 12.86
#